data_AF-A0A2T6D766-F1
#
_entry.id   AF-A0A2T6D766-F1
#
_cell.length_a   1.000
_cell.length_b   1.000
_cell.length_c   1.000
_cell.angle_alpha   90.00
_cell.angle_beta   90.00
_cell.angle_gamma   90.00
#
_symmetry.space_group_name_H-M   'P 1'
#
loop_
_entity.id
_entity.type
_entity.pdbx_description
1 polymer ?
#
loop_
_entity_poly.entity_id
_entity_poly.type
_entity_poly.pdbx_seq_one_letter_code
_entity_poly.pdbx_strand_id
1 'polypeptide(L)'
;MRRLFHTASIVASAVVLTASLSQADPTYDTILELNDSATGVRGTDTTNSGNVILTGSQQVSGVTQGLLWSGNLYSNIGTYYTILPEVSGTLSGSIYYGPDTHAFNSLIPEGQIRAVGTYQLDGVDGTFGFMYQGALQSGTYAVTAINVQDAVNTIPHSTAGSIVVGAYDKGTAQTGNSFIFDLTDSSFKSLTLGNESSLYGVWHVGGDKYVIIGGARNPGAADANQAFIANYDLATNTVSDKTFYTFNDQGGAISHFEGITAVDGGYNVIATVTDNGDGSAIGAALAFISVTDGAFNPNAVWTGLDVNGSDLTTGNTVYENVGIGVYATSGSANVNTYTATVPEPSTYALVALGLAALVYGLRRRATA
;
A
#
# COMPACT_ATOMS: atom_id res chain seq x y z
N MET A 1 -21.13 -37.32 69.74
CA MET A 1 -20.20 -36.19 69.47
C MET A 1 -19.66 -36.36 68.05
N ARG A 2 -20.29 -35.77 67.03
CA ARG A 2 -19.84 -34.57 66.29
C ARG A 2 -18.41 -34.64 65.73
N ARG A 3 -18.28 -34.84 64.41
CA ARG A 3 -17.28 -34.23 63.49
C ARG A 3 -17.94 -34.19 62.10
N LEU A 4 -18.70 -33.15 61.77
CA LEU A 4 -18.32 -31.91 61.06
C LEU A 4 -17.48 -32.13 59.78
N PHE A 5 -18.14 -31.90 58.65
CA PHE A 5 -17.60 -31.61 57.33
C PHE A 5 -16.57 -30.46 57.37
N HIS A 6 -15.52 -30.55 56.55
CA HIS A 6 -14.89 -29.40 55.89
C HIS A 6 -14.43 -29.86 54.49
N THR A 7 -15.15 -29.38 53.48
CA THR A 7 -14.76 -29.32 52.08
C THR A 7 -13.61 -28.31 51.95
N ALA A 8 -12.44 -28.75 51.50
CA ALA A 8 -11.38 -27.85 51.05
C ALA A 8 -11.48 -27.70 49.52
N SER A 9 -11.98 -26.54 49.08
CA SER A 9 -11.88 -26.12 47.68
C SER A 9 -10.42 -25.93 47.30
N ILE A 10 -9.95 -26.69 46.31
CA ILE A 10 -8.70 -26.39 45.61
C ILE A 10 -9.02 -25.28 44.61
N VAL A 11 -8.74 -24.04 44.98
CA VAL A 11 -8.68 -22.92 44.04
C VAL A 11 -7.35 -23.05 43.28
N ALA A 12 -7.41 -23.57 42.06
CA ALA A 12 -6.29 -23.48 41.13
C ALA A 12 -6.18 -22.03 40.65
N SER A 13 -5.22 -21.28 41.19
CA SER A 13 -4.84 -19.97 40.68
C SER A 13 -4.24 -20.14 39.28
N ALA A 14 -5.06 -19.87 38.26
CA ALA A 14 -4.56 -19.66 36.91
C ALA A 14 -3.84 -18.31 36.88
N VAL A 15 -2.51 -18.34 36.90
CA VAL A 15 -1.68 -17.20 36.54
C VAL A 15 -1.94 -16.93 35.06
N VAL A 16 -2.76 -15.92 34.77
CA VAL A 16 -2.85 -15.35 33.42
C VAL A 16 -1.56 -14.56 33.23
N LEU A 17 -0.56 -15.17 32.58
CA LEU A 17 0.53 -14.41 31.97
C LEU A 17 -0.09 -13.64 30.80
N THR A 18 -0.52 -12.41 31.03
CA THR A 18 -0.59 -11.41 29.96
C THR A 18 0.86 -11.08 29.60
N ALA A 19 1.45 -11.86 28.71
CA ALA A 19 2.61 -11.38 27.98
C ALA A 19 2.11 -10.22 27.12
N SER A 20 2.30 -8.99 27.59
CA SER A 20 2.36 -7.84 26.71
C SER A 20 3.56 -8.08 25.81
N LEU A 21 3.33 -8.70 24.65
CA LEU A 21 4.30 -8.73 23.57
C LEU A 21 4.49 -7.28 23.14
N SER A 22 5.50 -6.61 23.71
CA SER A 22 5.98 -5.35 23.14
C SER A 22 6.54 -5.71 21.77
N GLN A 23 5.85 -5.31 20.70
CA GLN A 23 6.45 -5.31 19.37
C GLN A 23 7.69 -4.43 19.45
N ALA A 24 8.82 -4.90 18.92
CA ALA A 24 10.02 -4.07 18.85
C ALA A 24 9.75 -2.86 17.96
N ASP A 25 10.29 -1.70 18.33
CA ASP A 25 10.07 -0.46 17.60
C ASP A 25 10.64 -0.55 16.17
N PRO A 26 9.99 0.10 15.18
CA PRO A 26 10.54 0.19 13.83
C PRO A 26 11.90 0.88 13.80
N THR A 27 12.76 0.44 12.88
CA THR A 27 14.05 1.11 12.60
C THR A 27 13.91 1.99 11.37
N TYR A 28 14.36 3.24 11.46
CA TYR A 28 14.19 4.26 10.41
C TYR A 28 15.52 4.64 9.77
N ASP A 29 15.50 4.78 8.44
CA ASP A 29 16.60 5.32 7.65
C ASP A 29 16.09 6.29 6.59
N THR A 30 16.97 7.14 6.08
CA THR A 30 16.73 8.00 4.90
C THR A 30 17.37 7.36 3.67
N ILE A 31 16.64 7.29 2.56
CA ILE A 31 17.07 6.51 1.38
C ILE A 31 17.24 7.34 0.10
N LEU A 32 16.49 8.43 -0.08
CA LEU A 32 16.58 9.30 -1.26
C LEU A 32 17.10 10.70 -0.91
N GLU A 33 17.43 11.50 -1.94
CA GLU A 33 17.83 12.89 -1.79
C GLU A 33 16.71 13.77 -1.24
N LEU A 34 17.09 14.95 -0.74
CA LEU A 34 16.14 15.93 -0.20
C LEU A 34 15.14 16.34 -1.28
N ASN A 35 13.85 16.36 -0.93
CA ASN A 35 12.70 16.63 -1.80
C ASN A 35 12.39 15.57 -2.86
N ASP A 36 13.08 14.43 -2.84
CA ASP A 36 12.63 13.25 -3.55
C ASP A 36 11.55 12.51 -2.73
N SER A 37 10.65 11.85 -3.43
CA SER A 37 9.61 11.02 -2.84
C SER A 37 9.56 9.65 -3.50
N ALA A 38 9.21 8.63 -2.70
CA ALA A 38 8.82 7.32 -3.20
C ALA A 38 7.30 7.13 -3.07
N THR A 39 6.69 6.57 -4.10
CA THR A 39 5.24 6.31 -4.22
C THR A 39 4.95 4.86 -4.60
N GLY A 40 5.96 4.10 -5.02
CA GLY A 40 5.81 2.72 -5.45
C GLY A 40 7.11 1.95 -5.32
N VAL A 41 7.00 0.65 -5.06
CA VAL A 41 8.14 -0.25 -4.90
C VAL A 41 7.84 -1.63 -5.48
N ARG A 42 8.85 -2.27 -6.04
CA ARG A 42 8.81 -3.70 -6.42
C ARG A 42 10.19 -4.32 -6.29
N GLY A 43 10.25 -5.55 -5.80
CA GLY A 43 11.47 -6.36 -5.80
C GLY A 43 12.01 -6.60 -7.20
N THR A 44 13.32 -6.75 -7.31
CA THR A 44 14.02 -7.14 -8.56
C THR A 44 14.41 -8.62 -8.57
N ASP A 45 14.23 -9.30 -7.46
CA ASP A 45 14.41 -10.73 -7.29
C ASP A 45 13.36 -11.28 -6.29
N THR A 46 13.20 -12.59 -6.27
CA THR A 46 12.27 -13.29 -5.36
C THR A 46 12.96 -13.87 -4.12
N THR A 47 14.19 -13.42 -3.83
CA THR A 47 15.02 -13.96 -2.74
C THR A 47 14.96 -13.11 -1.47
N ASN A 48 14.16 -12.04 -1.48
CA ASN A 48 14.01 -11.10 -0.38
C ASN A 48 15.35 -10.50 0.07
N SER A 49 16.20 -10.18 -0.91
CA SER A 49 17.52 -9.59 -0.69
C SER A 49 17.46 -8.10 -0.33
N GLY A 50 16.28 -7.48 -0.45
CA GLY A 50 16.07 -6.03 -0.36
C GLY A 50 16.34 -5.26 -1.65
N ASN A 51 16.70 -5.93 -2.76
CA ASN A 51 16.91 -5.27 -4.05
C ASN A 51 15.58 -4.91 -4.71
N VAL A 52 15.37 -3.62 -4.97
CA VAL A 52 14.10 -3.08 -5.45
C VAL A 52 14.27 -2.06 -6.58
N ILE A 53 13.15 -1.79 -7.24
CA ILE A 53 12.89 -0.56 -7.99
C ILE A 53 11.95 0.29 -7.13
N LEU A 54 12.35 1.53 -6.87
CA LEU A 54 11.48 2.58 -6.34
C LEU A 54 11.05 3.51 -7.48
N THR A 55 9.80 3.93 -7.43
CA THR A 55 9.23 4.98 -8.28
C THR A 55 8.78 6.14 -7.41
N GLY A 56 8.76 7.33 -7.98
CA GLY A 56 8.14 8.49 -7.34
C GLY A 56 8.43 9.77 -8.07
N SER A 57 8.89 10.79 -7.34
CA SER A 57 9.26 12.07 -7.92
C SER A 57 10.59 12.60 -7.37
N GLN A 58 11.22 13.45 -8.16
CA GLN A 58 12.45 14.17 -7.84
C GLN A 58 12.32 15.63 -8.28
N GLN A 59 13.08 16.51 -7.63
CA GLN A 59 13.13 17.94 -7.98
C GLN A 59 14.34 18.25 -8.86
N VAL A 60 14.12 18.50 -10.14
CA VAL A 60 15.19 18.84 -11.10
C VAL A 60 15.00 20.27 -11.58
N SER A 61 15.90 21.17 -11.14
CA SER A 61 15.84 22.60 -11.46
C SER A 61 14.49 23.26 -11.12
N GLY A 62 13.86 22.83 -10.03
CA GLY A 62 12.56 23.36 -9.57
C GLY A 62 11.34 22.78 -10.30
N VAL A 63 11.53 21.75 -11.13
CA VAL A 63 10.45 21.01 -11.80
C VAL A 63 10.36 19.62 -11.18
N THR A 64 9.14 19.22 -10.81
CA THR A 64 8.85 17.85 -10.38
C THR A 64 8.93 16.90 -11.57
N GLN A 65 9.88 15.97 -11.52
CA GLN A 65 10.05 14.94 -12.54
C GLN A 65 9.86 13.55 -11.94
N GLY A 66 9.45 12.61 -12.78
CA GLY A 66 9.42 11.20 -12.43
C GLY A 66 10.77 10.70 -11.93
N LEU A 67 10.74 9.95 -10.84
CA LEU A 67 11.90 9.27 -10.29
C LEU A 67 11.79 7.76 -10.51
N LEU A 68 12.89 7.16 -10.95
CA LEU A 68 13.17 5.74 -10.80
C LEU A 68 14.49 5.58 -10.06
N TRP A 69 14.51 4.68 -9.08
CA TRP A 69 15.71 4.33 -8.35
C TRP A 69 15.83 2.81 -8.27
N SER A 70 17.00 2.26 -8.54
CA SER A 70 17.28 0.83 -8.37
C SER A 70 18.42 0.63 -7.40
N GLY A 71 18.18 -0.18 -6.38
CA GLY A 71 19.14 -0.37 -5.31
C GLY A 71 18.61 -1.29 -4.24
N ASN A 72 19.22 -1.23 -3.06
CA ASN A 72 18.90 -2.11 -1.95
C ASN A 72 18.40 -1.32 -0.73
N LEU A 73 17.20 -1.65 -0.25
CA LEU A 73 16.52 -0.95 0.85
C LEU A 73 17.28 -1.02 2.19
N TYR A 74 18.08 -2.06 2.43
CA TYR A 74 18.76 -2.24 3.72
C TYR A 74 20.12 -1.54 3.76
N SER A 75 20.75 -1.35 2.60
CA SER A 75 22.03 -0.63 2.49
C SER A 75 21.86 0.84 2.10
N ASN A 76 20.68 1.23 1.62
CA ASN A 76 20.40 2.54 1.03
C ASN A 76 21.34 2.92 -0.13
N ILE A 77 21.90 1.92 -0.82
CA ILE A 77 22.76 2.10 -1.99
C ILE A 77 21.95 1.81 -3.24
N GLY A 78 21.97 2.74 -4.20
CA GLY A 78 21.31 2.55 -5.49
C GLY A 78 21.71 3.59 -6.53
N THR A 79 21.05 3.49 -7.68
CA THR A 79 21.27 4.34 -8.86
C THR A 79 19.97 4.98 -9.29
N TYR A 80 20.05 6.28 -9.59
CA TYR A 80 18.97 7.11 -10.08
C TYR A 80 18.83 7.02 -11.60
N TYR A 81 17.59 7.02 -12.06
CA TYR A 81 17.22 7.03 -13.47
C TYR A 81 16.11 8.06 -13.71
N THR A 82 16.27 8.85 -14.77
CA THR A 82 15.27 9.83 -15.20
C THR A 82 14.70 9.37 -16.53
N ILE A 83 13.47 8.88 -16.49
CA ILE A 83 12.73 8.47 -17.67
C ILE A 83 11.64 9.52 -17.91
N LEU A 84 11.65 10.16 -19.07
CA LEU A 84 10.66 11.17 -19.45
C LEU A 84 9.70 10.58 -20.49
N PRO A 85 8.38 10.75 -20.32
CA PRO A 85 7.43 10.29 -21.30
C PRO A 85 7.52 11.15 -22.58
N GLU A 86 7.69 10.51 -23.73
CA GLU A 86 7.61 11.16 -25.04
C GLU A 86 6.15 11.42 -25.38
N VAL A 87 5.74 12.68 -25.32
CA VAL A 87 4.35 13.11 -25.52
C VAL A 87 4.30 14.34 -26.42
N SER A 88 3.16 14.56 -27.06
CA SER A 88 2.92 15.76 -27.85
C SER A 88 2.62 16.94 -26.92
N GLY A 89 3.55 17.90 -26.83
CA GLY A 89 3.45 19.09 -26.00
C GLY A 89 4.72 19.30 -25.18
N THR A 90 4.75 20.36 -24.36
CA THR A 90 5.86 20.61 -23.43
C THR A 90 5.48 20.06 -22.06
N LEU A 91 6.30 19.15 -21.51
CA LEU A 91 6.13 18.62 -20.16
C LEU A 91 6.35 19.73 -19.12
N SER A 92 5.41 19.86 -18.19
CA SER A 92 5.49 20.78 -17.05
C SER A 92 5.72 20.04 -15.72
N GLY A 93 5.46 18.73 -15.70
CA GLY A 93 5.70 17.88 -14.54
C GLY A 93 5.45 16.40 -14.84
N SER A 94 6.01 15.53 -14.02
CA SER A 94 5.67 14.10 -14.01
C SER A 94 5.91 13.45 -12.64
N ILE A 95 5.14 12.41 -12.35
CA ILE A 95 5.27 11.58 -11.15
C ILE A 95 5.11 10.11 -11.56
N TYR A 96 5.95 9.23 -11.04
CA TYR A 96 5.85 7.78 -11.28
C TYR A 96 5.21 7.13 -10.05
N TYR A 97 4.54 5.99 -10.23
CA TYR A 97 3.90 5.18 -9.20
C TYR A 97 4.22 3.69 -9.41
N GLY A 98 3.51 2.80 -8.71
CA GLY A 98 3.81 1.37 -8.53
C GLY A 98 4.45 0.67 -9.72
N PRO A 99 5.72 0.22 -9.61
CA PRO A 99 6.40 -0.53 -10.65
C PRO A 99 6.08 -2.03 -10.60
N ASP A 100 6.40 -2.71 -11.69
CA ASP A 100 6.44 -4.16 -11.82
C ASP A 100 7.72 -4.59 -12.54
N THR A 101 8.22 -5.79 -12.23
CA THR A 101 9.51 -6.28 -12.71
C THR A 101 9.40 -7.70 -13.27
N HIS A 102 10.35 -8.09 -14.11
CA HIS A 102 10.40 -9.44 -14.66
C HIS A 102 10.34 -10.55 -13.60
N ALA A 103 10.96 -10.33 -12.43
CA ALA A 103 11.00 -11.30 -11.33
C ALA A 103 9.61 -11.66 -10.79
N PHE A 104 8.67 -10.71 -10.82
CA PHE A 104 7.30 -10.92 -10.36
C PHE A 104 6.30 -11.04 -11.52
N ASN A 105 6.73 -10.73 -12.74
CA ASN A 105 5.88 -10.76 -13.92
C ASN A 105 6.65 -11.11 -15.19
N SER A 106 6.54 -12.38 -15.59
CA SER A 106 7.16 -12.91 -16.80
C SER A 106 6.67 -12.27 -18.12
N LEU A 107 5.57 -11.50 -18.11
CA LEU A 107 5.13 -10.73 -19.30
C LEU A 107 6.04 -9.52 -19.58
N ILE A 108 6.79 -9.06 -18.57
CA ILE A 108 7.82 -8.03 -18.74
C ILE A 108 9.08 -8.74 -19.23
N PRO A 109 9.71 -8.32 -20.35
CA PRO A 109 10.96 -8.92 -20.80
C PRO A 109 12.08 -8.82 -19.76
N GLU A 110 13.00 -9.79 -19.76
CA GLU A 110 14.19 -9.73 -18.90
C GLU A 110 14.98 -8.44 -19.14
N GLY A 111 15.46 -7.81 -18.05
CA GLY A 111 16.15 -6.52 -18.10
C GLY A 111 15.24 -5.31 -18.28
N GLN A 112 13.92 -5.49 -18.37
CA GLN A 112 12.96 -4.39 -18.40
C GLN A 112 12.17 -4.28 -17.09
N ILE A 113 11.62 -3.09 -16.89
CA ILE A 113 10.64 -2.78 -15.85
C ILE A 113 9.39 -2.22 -16.52
N ARG A 114 8.29 -2.25 -15.80
CA ARG A 114 7.08 -1.50 -16.14
C ARG A 114 6.76 -0.57 -14.99
N ALA A 115 6.48 0.69 -15.30
CA ALA A 115 6.05 1.67 -14.32
C ALA A 115 4.89 2.46 -14.89
N VAL A 116 3.98 2.86 -14.02
CA VAL A 116 2.89 3.77 -14.37
C VAL A 116 3.16 5.13 -13.77
N GLY A 117 2.53 6.16 -14.32
CA GLY A 117 2.80 7.51 -13.90
C GLY A 117 1.77 8.49 -14.41
N THR A 118 1.97 9.74 -14.02
CA THR A 118 1.25 10.88 -14.57
C THR A 118 2.21 11.91 -15.14
N TYR A 119 1.73 12.67 -16.11
CA TYR A 119 2.39 13.87 -16.60
C TYR A 119 1.41 15.03 -16.72
N GLN A 120 1.95 16.24 -16.68
CA GLN A 120 1.27 17.49 -16.98
C GLN A 120 1.94 18.18 -18.16
N LEU A 121 1.17 19.00 -18.88
CA LEU A 121 1.65 19.77 -20.02
C LEU A 121 1.48 21.27 -19.74
N ASP A 122 2.41 22.08 -20.26
CA ASP A 122 2.30 23.53 -20.20
C ASP A 122 1.03 24.03 -20.89
N GLY A 123 0.24 24.82 -20.18
CA GLY A 123 -0.97 25.45 -20.72
C GLY A 123 -2.12 24.49 -21.00
N VAL A 124 -2.07 23.25 -20.49
CA VAL A 124 -3.14 22.26 -20.59
C VAL A 124 -3.59 21.87 -19.20
N ASP A 125 -4.88 22.06 -18.90
CA ASP A 125 -5.46 21.64 -17.64
C ASP A 125 -5.62 20.11 -17.59
N GLY A 126 -5.34 19.53 -16.43
CA GLY A 126 -5.54 18.12 -16.15
C GLY A 126 -4.25 17.35 -15.90
N THR A 127 -4.42 16.08 -15.57
CA THR A 127 -3.34 15.13 -15.27
C THR A 127 -3.53 13.89 -16.11
N PHE A 128 -2.51 13.55 -16.90
CA PHE A 128 -2.59 12.48 -17.90
C PHE A 128 -1.83 11.25 -17.44
N GLY A 129 -2.48 10.10 -17.48
CA GLY A 129 -1.90 8.82 -17.09
C GLY A 129 -1.08 8.21 -18.22
N PHE A 130 -0.01 7.52 -17.85
CA PHE A 130 0.80 6.75 -18.79
C PHE A 130 1.37 5.48 -18.15
N MET A 131 1.83 4.58 -19.01
CA MET A 131 2.63 3.42 -18.67
C MET A 131 3.91 3.41 -19.50
N TYR A 132 5.05 3.29 -18.83
CA TYR A 132 6.35 3.01 -19.42
C TYR A 132 6.66 1.52 -19.26
N GLN A 133 7.14 0.87 -20.32
CA GLN A 133 7.77 -0.45 -20.23
C GLN A 133 9.05 -0.45 -21.06
N GLY A 134 10.18 -0.73 -20.42
CA GLY A 134 11.48 -0.68 -21.07
C GLY A 134 12.64 -0.91 -20.12
N ALA A 135 13.86 -0.78 -20.65
CA ALA A 135 15.08 -0.96 -19.88
C ALA A 135 15.29 0.18 -18.88
N LEU A 136 15.95 -0.11 -17.76
CA LEU A 136 16.27 0.91 -16.76
C LEU A 136 17.44 1.79 -17.26
N GLN A 137 17.11 2.80 -18.06
CA GLN A 137 18.07 3.71 -18.68
C GLN A 137 17.46 5.11 -18.81
N SER A 138 18.17 6.14 -18.33
CA SER A 138 17.71 7.52 -18.44
C SER A 138 17.54 7.96 -19.90
N GLY A 139 16.47 8.71 -20.17
CA GLY A 139 16.15 9.16 -21.52
C GLY A 139 14.69 9.56 -21.67
N THR A 140 14.30 9.84 -22.91
CA THR A 140 12.92 10.12 -23.32
C THR A 140 12.42 8.95 -24.14
N TYR A 141 11.25 8.41 -23.80
CA TYR A 141 10.73 7.20 -24.43
C TYR A 141 9.24 7.31 -24.71
N ALA A 142 8.80 6.70 -25.81
CA ALA A 142 7.39 6.46 -26.06
C ALA A 142 6.73 5.74 -24.87
N VAL A 143 5.52 6.19 -24.53
CA VAL A 143 4.71 5.62 -23.45
C VAL A 143 3.34 5.22 -23.97
N THR A 144 2.73 4.26 -23.29
CA THR A 144 1.32 3.93 -23.52
C THR A 144 0.46 4.90 -22.73
N ALA A 145 -0.44 5.62 -23.40
CA ALA A 145 -1.40 6.49 -22.73
C ALA A 145 -2.43 5.66 -21.94
N ILE A 146 -2.62 6.00 -20.67
CA ILE A 146 -3.61 5.39 -19.77
C ILE A 146 -4.56 6.51 -19.34
N ASN A 147 -5.43 6.93 -20.25
CA ASN A 147 -6.35 8.05 -20.03
C ASN A 147 -7.79 7.58 -20.16
N VAL A 148 -8.57 7.72 -19.09
CA VAL A 148 -10.00 7.43 -19.13
C VAL A 148 -10.68 8.48 -20.01
N GLN A 149 -11.54 8.01 -20.92
CA GLN A 149 -12.27 8.91 -21.80
C GLN A 149 -13.13 9.91 -20.99
N ASP A 150 -13.06 11.19 -21.40
CA ASP A 150 -13.73 12.33 -20.76
C ASP A 150 -13.31 12.61 -19.30
N ALA A 151 -12.20 12.03 -18.83
CA ALA A 151 -11.60 12.39 -17.55
C ALA A 151 -10.72 13.64 -17.68
N VAL A 152 -10.72 14.48 -16.65
CA VAL A 152 -9.79 15.62 -16.52
C VAL A 152 -8.49 15.14 -15.89
N ASN A 153 -8.58 14.26 -14.90
CA ASN A 153 -7.44 13.63 -14.28
C ASN A 153 -7.58 12.11 -14.40
N THR A 154 -6.55 11.44 -14.92
CA THR A 154 -6.39 9.99 -14.82
C THR A 154 -5.05 9.68 -14.17
N ILE A 155 -5.09 8.97 -13.05
CA ILE A 155 -3.92 8.68 -12.21
C ILE A 155 -3.80 7.16 -12.06
N PRO A 156 -2.98 6.50 -12.90
CA PRO A 156 -2.63 5.10 -12.67
C PRO A 156 -1.65 5.01 -11.49
N HIS A 157 -2.04 4.28 -10.45
CA HIS A 157 -1.29 4.20 -9.20
C HIS A 157 -0.40 2.95 -9.11
N SER A 158 -0.77 1.84 -9.74
CA SER A 158 0.00 0.60 -9.65
C SER A 158 -0.23 -0.32 -10.84
N THR A 159 0.74 -1.18 -11.13
CA THR A 159 0.63 -2.24 -12.13
C THR A 159 1.15 -3.57 -11.58
N ALA A 160 0.50 -4.65 -11.97
CA ALA A 160 0.92 -6.03 -11.73
C ALA A 160 0.25 -6.94 -12.77
N GLY A 161 0.91 -8.04 -13.15
CA GLY A 161 0.35 -8.98 -14.13
C GLY A 161 0.01 -8.30 -15.46
N SER A 162 -1.23 -8.45 -15.92
CA SER A 162 -1.75 -7.83 -17.13
C SER A 162 -2.62 -6.60 -16.88
N ILE A 163 -2.55 -5.97 -15.69
CA ILE A 163 -3.40 -4.82 -15.37
C ILE A 163 -2.64 -3.59 -14.83
N VAL A 164 -3.28 -2.44 -15.02
CA VAL A 164 -2.99 -1.18 -14.32
C VAL A 164 -4.22 -0.80 -13.52
N VAL A 165 -4.03 -0.36 -12.28
CA VAL A 165 -5.11 0.14 -11.41
C VAL A 165 -4.89 1.61 -11.10
N GLY A 166 -5.97 2.35 -10.89
CA GLY A 166 -5.86 3.76 -10.54
C GLY A 166 -7.18 4.43 -10.21
N ALA A 167 -7.16 5.76 -10.25
CA ALA A 167 -8.33 6.60 -10.06
C ALA A 167 -8.44 7.67 -11.15
N TYR A 168 -9.65 8.14 -11.41
CA TYR A 168 -9.91 9.25 -12.31
C TYR A 168 -11.07 10.12 -11.82
N ASP A 169 -11.11 11.37 -12.28
CA ASP A 169 -12.23 12.28 -12.09
C ASP A 169 -12.48 13.14 -13.34
N LYS A 170 -13.68 13.72 -13.42
CA LYS A 170 -14.13 14.55 -14.55
C LYS A 170 -14.12 16.05 -14.24
N GLY A 171 -13.27 16.49 -13.31
CA GLY A 171 -13.14 17.90 -12.90
C GLY A 171 -14.12 18.33 -11.81
N THR A 172 -14.69 17.39 -11.05
CA THR A 172 -15.56 17.70 -9.89
C THR A 172 -15.05 17.02 -8.63
N ALA A 173 -14.82 17.81 -7.58
CA ALA A 173 -14.04 17.47 -6.38
C ALA A 173 -14.58 16.32 -5.50
N GLN A 174 -15.70 15.68 -5.88
CA GLN A 174 -16.39 14.66 -5.07
C GLN A 174 -16.65 13.37 -5.85
N THR A 175 -15.91 13.10 -6.94
CA THR A 175 -16.21 11.99 -7.86
C THR A 175 -14.99 11.16 -8.24
N GLY A 176 -14.06 10.92 -7.31
CA GLY A 176 -13.00 9.94 -7.56
C GLY A 176 -13.63 8.58 -7.94
N ASN A 177 -13.24 8.03 -9.08
CA ASN A 177 -13.68 6.73 -9.55
C ASN A 177 -12.48 5.82 -9.75
N SER A 178 -12.55 4.61 -9.23
CA SER A 178 -11.56 3.58 -9.49
C SER A 178 -11.64 3.08 -10.93
N PHE A 179 -10.50 2.69 -11.50
CA PHE A 179 -10.46 1.97 -12.78
C PHE A 179 -9.49 0.80 -12.73
N ILE A 180 -9.74 -0.17 -13.61
CA ILE A 180 -8.76 -1.18 -14.03
C ILE A 180 -8.58 -1.03 -15.54
N PHE A 181 -7.35 -0.96 -16.00
CA PHE A 181 -6.99 -1.02 -17.40
C PHE A 181 -6.36 -2.38 -17.69
N ASP A 182 -7.02 -3.16 -18.54
CA ASP A 182 -6.55 -4.46 -19.00
C ASP A 182 -5.59 -4.28 -20.18
N LEU A 183 -4.34 -4.70 -19.98
CA LEU A 183 -3.28 -4.57 -20.98
C LEU A 183 -3.40 -5.58 -22.12
N THR A 184 -4.21 -6.63 -21.93
CA THR A 184 -4.40 -7.69 -22.94
C THR A 184 -5.22 -7.19 -24.12
N ASP A 185 -6.27 -6.41 -23.85
CA ASP A 185 -7.18 -5.86 -24.85
C ASP A 185 -7.16 -4.32 -24.91
N SER A 186 -6.34 -3.68 -24.07
CA SER A 186 -6.21 -2.21 -23.95
C SER A 186 -7.54 -1.53 -23.63
N SER A 187 -8.28 -2.06 -22.65
CA SER A 187 -9.60 -1.54 -22.28
C SER A 187 -9.73 -1.20 -20.79
N PHE A 188 -10.53 -0.16 -20.52
CA PHE A 188 -10.95 0.17 -19.16
C PHE A 188 -12.12 -0.71 -18.73
N LYS A 189 -12.01 -1.31 -17.55
CA LYS A 189 -13.07 -2.06 -16.88
C LYS A 189 -13.71 -1.19 -15.79
N SER A 190 -15.03 -1.17 -15.77
CA SER A 190 -15.80 -0.54 -14.69
C SER A 190 -15.90 -1.49 -13.51
N LEU A 191 -15.84 -0.95 -12.29
CA LEU A 191 -15.92 -1.70 -11.04
C LEU A 191 -17.17 -1.33 -10.25
N THR A 192 -17.75 -2.31 -9.56
CA THR A 192 -18.82 -2.08 -8.60
C THR A 192 -18.24 -1.82 -7.20
N LEU A 193 -17.44 -0.76 -7.07
CA LEU A 193 -16.91 -0.30 -5.78
C LEU A 193 -17.73 0.86 -5.16
N GLY A 194 -18.63 1.45 -5.94
CA GLY A 194 -19.40 2.64 -5.56
C GLY A 194 -18.76 3.94 -6.03
N ASN A 195 -19.51 5.03 -5.94
CA ASN A 195 -18.98 6.38 -6.16
C ASN A 195 -18.01 6.74 -5.03
N GLU A 196 -17.01 7.58 -5.31
CA GLU A 196 -15.93 7.94 -4.38
C GLU A 196 -15.04 6.74 -4.02
N SER A 197 -14.49 6.11 -5.06
CA SER A 197 -13.53 5.01 -4.91
C SER A 197 -12.22 5.30 -5.64
N SER A 198 -11.16 4.69 -5.14
CA SER A 198 -9.81 4.78 -5.70
C SER A 198 -9.09 3.46 -5.50
N LEU A 199 -8.26 3.07 -6.46
CA LEU A 199 -7.33 1.96 -6.34
C LEU A 199 -5.92 2.50 -6.35
N TYR A 200 -5.12 2.08 -5.37
CA TYR A 200 -3.75 2.55 -5.19
C TYR A 200 -2.72 1.43 -5.40
N GLY A 201 -3.06 0.20 -5.01
CA GLY A 201 -2.15 -0.93 -5.07
C GLY A 201 -2.80 -2.17 -5.67
N VAL A 202 -1.98 -2.94 -6.40
CA VAL A 202 -2.36 -4.25 -6.93
C VAL A 202 -1.23 -5.27 -6.71
N TRP A 203 -1.63 -6.49 -6.38
CA TRP A 203 -0.76 -7.65 -6.31
C TRP A 203 -1.28 -8.75 -7.21
N HIS A 204 -0.42 -9.30 -8.07
CA HIS A 204 -0.78 -10.43 -8.93
C HIS A 204 -0.62 -11.74 -8.16
N VAL A 205 -1.71 -12.48 -8.01
CA VAL A 205 -1.72 -13.78 -7.31
C VAL A 205 -1.37 -14.91 -8.27
N GLY A 206 -1.79 -14.79 -9.53
CA GLY A 206 -1.55 -15.75 -10.59
C GLY A 206 -2.76 -15.90 -11.52
N GLY A 207 -2.51 -16.23 -12.79
CA GLY A 207 -3.56 -16.26 -13.81
C GLY A 207 -4.30 -14.91 -13.89
N ASP A 208 -5.62 -14.93 -13.87
CA ASP A 208 -6.47 -13.74 -13.88
C ASP A 208 -6.82 -13.21 -12.48
N LYS A 209 -6.12 -13.67 -11.43
CA LYS A 209 -6.43 -13.36 -10.02
C LYS A 209 -5.47 -12.33 -9.44
N TYR A 210 -6.07 -11.34 -8.77
CA TYR A 210 -5.38 -10.21 -8.19
C TYR A 210 -5.92 -9.91 -6.80
N VAL A 211 -5.09 -9.25 -5.99
CA VAL A 211 -5.55 -8.52 -4.80
C VAL A 211 -5.41 -7.03 -5.09
N ILE A 212 -6.45 -6.27 -4.81
CA ILE A 212 -6.50 -4.83 -5.02
C ILE A 212 -6.75 -4.13 -3.68
N ILE A 213 -6.14 -2.96 -3.51
CA ILE A 213 -6.31 -2.10 -2.34
C ILE A 213 -6.60 -0.66 -2.76
N GLY A 214 -7.25 0.06 -1.86
CA GLY A 214 -7.48 1.49 -2.01
C GLY A 214 -8.48 2.03 -1.00
N GLY A 215 -9.28 3.00 -1.42
CA GLY A 215 -10.31 3.64 -0.60
C GLY A 215 -11.69 3.56 -1.25
N ALA A 216 -12.72 3.36 -0.45
CA ALA A 216 -14.11 3.47 -0.88
C ALA A 216 -15.04 3.75 0.29
N ARG A 217 -16.25 4.22 0.01
CA ARG A 217 -17.32 4.27 1.00
C ARG A 217 -17.69 2.87 1.48
N ASN A 218 -17.65 2.65 2.79
CA ASN A 218 -18.15 1.43 3.40
C ASN A 218 -19.68 1.48 3.54
N PRO A 219 -20.45 0.58 2.88
CA PRO A 219 -21.90 0.57 2.98
C PRO A 219 -22.37 0.42 4.43
N GLY A 220 -23.13 1.40 4.93
CA GLY A 220 -23.65 1.39 6.30
C GLY A 220 -22.75 2.10 7.33
N ALA A 221 -21.60 2.62 6.93
CA ALA A 221 -20.82 3.56 7.74
C ALA A 221 -21.36 5.00 7.59
N ALA A 222 -21.23 5.80 8.65
CA ALA A 222 -21.79 7.15 8.77
C ALA A 222 -21.02 8.23 7.99
N ASP A 223 -20.60 7.96 6.75
CA ASP A 223 -20.00 8.92 5.79
C ASP A 223 -18.46 9.06 5.71
N ALA A 224 -17.68 8.07 6.13
CA ALA A 224 -16.23 8.06 5.89
C ALA A 224 -15.82 7.07 4.78
N ASN A 225 -14.99 7.53 3.84
CA ASN A 225 -14.18 6.63 3.02
C ASN A 225 -13.25 5.84 3.94
N GLN A 226 -13.13 4.54 3.68
CA GLN A 226 -12.30 3.63 4.45
C GLN A 226 -11.35 2.88 3.52
N ALA A 227 -10.19 2.55 4.06
CA ALA A 227 -9.28 1.63 3.41
C ALA A 227 -9.94 0.27 3.21
N PHE A 228 -9.70 -0.34 2.06
CA PHE A 228 -10.15 -1.69 1.79
C PHE A 228 -9.10 -2.53 1.10
N ILE A 229 -9.25 -3.84 1.27
CA ILE A 229 -8.58 -4.88 0.49
C ILE A 229 -9.66 -5.79 -0.12
N ALA A 230 -9.45 -6.26 -1.34
CA ALA A 230 -10.39 -7.17 -2.00
C ALA A 230 -9.67 -8.09 -2.98
N ASN A 231 -10.30 -9.23 -3.26
CA ASN A 231 -9.93 -10.08 -4.38
C ASN A 231 -10.53 -9.49 -5.67
N TYR A 232 -9.79 -9.58 -6.77
CA TYR A 232 -10.26 -9.23 -8.11
C TYR A 232 -9.95 -10.35 -9.10
N ASP A 233 -10.92 -10.64 -9.95
CA ASP A 233 -10.80 -11.59 -11.05
C ASP A 233 -11.00 -10.85 -12.38
N LEU A 234 -9.93 -10.78 -13.17
CA LEU A 234 -9.92 -10.11 -14.47
C LEU A 234 -10.83 -10.82 -15.48
N ALA A 235 -10.86 -12.15 -15.49
CA ALA A 235 -11.63 -12.92 -16.46
C ALA A 235 -13.15 -12.71 -16.31
N THR A 236 -13.60 -12.48 -15.08
CA THR A 236 -15.02 -12.25 -14.76
C THR A 236 -15.33 -10.80 -14.41
N ASN A 237 -14.33 -9.92 -14.43
CA ASN A 237 -14.39 -8.53 -13.96
C ASN A 237 -15.12 -8.38 -12.61
N THR A 238 -14.80 -9.24 -11.64
CA THR A 238 -15.53 -9.34 -10.36
C THR A 238 -14.62 -9.01 -9.18
N VAL A 239 -15.14 -8.19 -8.26
CA VAL A 239 -14.55 -7.93 -6.95
C VAL A 239 -15.24 -8.81 -5.89
N SER A 240 -14.47 -9.55 -5.09
CA SER A 240 -14.98 -10.41 -4.02
C SER A 240 -14.22 -10.23 -2.71
N ASP A 241 -14.79 -10.76 -1.61
CA ASP A 241 -14.17 -10.83 -0.28
C ASP A 241 -13.67 -9.50 0.27
N LYS A 242 -14.31 -8.40 -0.15
CA LYS A 242 -13.93 -7.05 0.25
C LYS A 242 -14.04 -6.86 1.76
N THR A 243 -12.97 -6.36 2.37
CA THR A 243 -12.90 -6.05 3.80
C THR A 243 -12.43 -4.61 3.99
N PHE A 244 -13.12 -3.86 4.85
CA PHE A 244 -12.82 -2.46 5.17
C PHE A 244 -12.10 -2.36 6.51
N TYR A 245 -11.24 -1.34 6.62
CA TYR A 245 -10.40 -1.13 7.80
C TYR A 245 -10.44 0.31 8.28
N THR A 246 -10.26 0.46 9.59
CA THR A 246 -9.98 1.71 10.29
C THR A 246 -8.73 1.51 11.13
N PHE A 247 -8.06 2.61 11.46
CA PHE A 247 -6.91 2.60 12.37
C PHE A 247 -7.36 2.87 13.79
N ASN A 248 -6.93 2.06 14.76
CA ASN A 248 -7.26 2.21 16.19
C ASN A 248 -8.77 2.38 16.46
N ASP A 249 -9.62 1.71 15.69
CA ASP A 249 -11.08 1.84 15.73
C ASP A 249 -11.60 3.28 15.52
N GLN A 250 -10.76 4.16 14.98
CA GLN A 250 -11.12 5.54 14.63
C GLN A 250 -11.52 5.62 13.16
N GLY A 251 -12.82 5.77 12.91
CA GLY A 251 -13.34 6.03 11.56
C GLY A 251 -12.78 7.33 11.01
N GLY A 252 -12.37 7.32 9.73
CA GLY A 252 -11.82 8.49 9.03
C GLY A 252 -10.31 8.68 9.18
N ALA A 253 -9.66 8.05 10.18
CA ALA A 253 -8.22 8.20 10.40
C ALA A 253 -7.38 7.61 9.28
N ILE A 254 -7.92 6.63 8.55
CA ILE A 254 -7.36 6.13 7.29
C ILE A 254 -8.50 6.08 6.27
N SER A 255 -8.31 6.73 5.13
CA SER A 255 -9.28 6.75 4.03
C SER A 255 -8.98 5.74 2.91
N HIS A 256 -7.73 5.30 2.78
CA HIS A 256 -7.27 4.33 1.78
C HIS A 256 -5.95 3.66 2.21
N PHE A 257 -5.67 2.48 1.65
CA PHE A 257 -4.31 1.93 1.61
C PHE A 257 -3.59 2.42 0.37
N GLU A 258 -2.27 2.56 0.46
CA GLU A 258 -1.41 3.20 -0.55
C GLU A 258 -0.53 2.17 -1.27
N GLY A 259 0.06 1.23 -0.51
CA GLY A 259 0.90 0.15 -1.03
C GLY A 259 0.54 -1.22 -0.47
N ILE A 260 0.88 -2.26 -1.23
CA ILE A 260 0.65 -3.66 -0.88
C ILE A 260 1.85 -4.52 -1.27
N THR A 261 2.20 -5.46 -0.39
CA THR A 261 3.15 -6.54 -0.68
C THR A 261 2.62 -7.85 -0.12
N ALA A 262 2.76 -8.94 -0.87
CA ALA A 262 2.52 -10.27 -0.30
C ALA A 262 3.64 -10.66 0.65
N VAL A 263 3.27 -11.35 1.72
CA VAL A 263 4.16 -11.96 2.70
C VAL A 263 3.59 -13.32 3.11
N ASP A 264 4.34 -14.11 3.87
CA ASP A 264 3.86 -15.40 4.35
C ASP A 264 2.56 -15.25 5.15
N GLY A 265 1.51 -15.94 4.69
CA GLY A 265 0.20 -15.96 5.35
C GLY A 265 -0.70 -14.74 5.11
N GLY A 266 -0.30 -13.76 4.29
CA GLY A 266 -1.14 -12.62 4.00
C GLY A 266 -0.48 -11.48 3.23
N TYR A 267 -0.85 -10.26 3.59
CA TYR A 267 -0.37 -9.04 2.94
C TYR A 267 0.04 -8.01 3.97
N ASN A 268 1.17 -7.35 3.74
CA ASN A 268 1.48 -6.09 4.38
C ASN A 268 0.94 -4.95 3.50
N VAL A 269 0.23 -4.02 4.11
CA VAL A 269 -0.31 -2.82 3.49
C VAL A 269 0.11 -1.60 4.30
N ILE A 270 0.16 -0.44 3.65
CA ILE A 270 0.52 0.81 4.32
C ILE A 270 -0.51 1.89 4.03
N ALA A 271 -0.66 2.82 4.96
CA ALA A 271 -1.49 4.00 4.81
C ALA A 271 -0.90 5.21 5.52
N THR A 272 -1.28 6.39 5.06
CA THR A 272 -1.16 7.63 5.82
C THR A 272 -2.31 7.73 6.83
N VAL A 273 -1.97 8.09 8.06
CA VAL A 273 -2.92 8.36 9.15
C VAL A 273 -3.19 9.86 9.17
N THR A 274 -4.47 10.24 9.17
CA THR A 274 -4.90 11.64 9.12
C THR A 274 -5.65 12.09 10.38
N ASP A 275 -5.52 13.36 10.73
CA ASP A 275 -6.35 13.99 11.75
C ASP A 275 -7.82 14.06 11.28
N ASN A 276 -8.75 13.61 12.13
CA ASN A 276 -10.18 13.56 11.77
C ASN A 276 -10.85 14.94 11.71
N GLY A 277 -10.20 15.99 12.23
CA GLY A 277 -10.70 17.36 12.22
C GLY A 277 -10.42 18.08 10.91
N ASP A 278 -9.17 18.06 10.44
CA ASP A 278 -8.74 18.81 9.25
C ASP A 278 -8.20 17.96 8.09
N GLY A 279 -8.03 16.65 8.28
CA GLY A 279 -7.52 15.72 7.27
C GLY A 279 -6.01 15.80 7.05
N SER A 280 -5.27 16.55 7.87
CA SER A 280 -3.82 16.63 7.78
C SER A 280 -3.18 15.28 8.14
N ALA A 281 -2.06 14.94 7.50
CA ALA A 281 -1.31 13.73 7.81
C ALA A 281 -0.57 13.90 9.14
N ILE A 282 -0.85 13.01 10.09
CA ILE A 282 -0.31 13.01 11.45
C ILE A 282 0.55 11.77 11.75
N GLY A 283 0.76 10.92 10.74
CA GLY A 283 1.54 9.69 10.87
C GLY A 283 1.28 8.73 9.72
N ALA A 284 1.87 7.56 9.83
CA ALA A 284 1.63 6.45 8.93
C ALA A 284 1.37 5.17 9.73
N ALA A 285 0.86 4.14 9.06
CA ALA A 285 0.67 2.83 9.68
C ALA A 285 0.90 1.72 8.66
N LEU A 286 1.67 0.71 9.09
CA LEU A 286 1.79 -0.56 8.39
C LEU A 286 0.82 -1.56 9.03
N ALA A 287 0.08 -2.30 8.22
CA ALA A 287 -0.85 -3.32 8.67
C ALA A 287 -0.49 -4.66 8.05
N PHE A 288 -0.39 -5.71 8.88
CA PHE A 288 -0.42 -7.08 8.41
C PHE A 288 -1.87 -7.61 8.41
N ILE A 289 -2.32 -8.07 7.25
CA ILE A 289 -3.64 -8.67 7.04
C ILE A 289 -3.45 -10.15 6.70
N SER A 290 -3.73 -11.02 7.66
CA SER A 290 -3.70 -12.47 7.43
C SER A 290 -4.84 -12.91 6.51
N VAL A 291 -4.57 -13.89 5.65
CA VAL A 291 -5.56 -14.49 4.75
C VAL A 291 -5.83 -15.93 5.15
N THR A 292 -7.09 -16.33 5.16
CA THR A 292 -7.51 -17.72 5.42
C THR A 292 -8.61 -18.10 4.44
N ASP A 293 -8.39 -19.17 3.66
CA ASP A 293 -9.32 -19.65 2.64
C ASP A 293 -9.77 -18.56 1.66
N GLY A 294 -8.86 -17.65 1.29
CA GLY A 294 -9.12 -16.52 0.38
C GLY A 294 -9.80 -15.31 1.01
N ALA A 295 -10.23 -15.39 2.28
CA ALA A 295 -10.82 -14.29 3.02
C ALA A 295 -9.77 -13.50 3.82
N PHE A 296 -9.92 -12.18 3.83
CA PHE A 296 -9.06 -11.28 4.60
C PHE A 296 -9.55 -11.17 6.05
N ASN A 297 -8.64 -11.25 7.01
CA ASN A 297 -8.98 -11.09 8.41
C ASN A 297 -9.38 -9.64 8.70
N PRO A 298 -10.58 -9.37 9.24
CA PRO A 298 -11.02 -8.01 9.56
C PRO A 298 -10.22 -7.36 10.69
N ASN A 299 -9.49 -8.16 11.48
CA ASN A 299 -8.61 -7.66 12.54
C ASN A 299 -7.16 -7.67 12.05
N ALA A 300 -6.75 -6.57 11.39
CA ALA A 300 -5.36 -6.37 10.99
C ALA A 300 -4.46 -6.13 12.21
N VAL A 301 -3.19 -6.53 12.09
CA VAL A 301 -2.15 -6.20 13.09
C VAL A 301 -1.44 -4.93 12.63
N TRP A 302 -1.59 -3.85 13.40
CA TRP A 302 -1.09 -2.54 13.03
C TRP A 302 0.20 -2.17 13.77
N THR A 303 1.11 -1.52 13.06
CA THR A 303 2.29 -0.86 13.60
C THR A 303 2.28 0.59 13.12
N GLY A 304 2.20 1.53 14.07
CA GLY A 304 2.33 2.95 13.78
C GLY A 304 3.74 3.30 13.33
N LEU A 305 3.83 4.14 12.30
CA LEU A 305 5.07 4.67 11.76
C LEU A 305 5.06 6.19 11.94
N ASP A 306 6.00 6.68 12.72
CA ASP A 306 6.13 8.10 13.05
C ASP A 306 7.63 8.44 13.18
N VAL A 307 8.10 9.32 12.31
CA VAL A 307 9.49 9.76 12.32
C VAL A 307 9.65 10.81 13.42
N ASN A 308 10.44 10.48 14.45
CA ASN A 308 10.62 11.35 15.62
C ASN A 308 11.08 12.76 15.23
N GLY A 309 10.35 13.78 15.70
CA GLY A 309 10.63 15.19 15.42
C GLY A 309 10.08 15.68 14.07
N SER A 310 9.25 14.89 13.40
CA SER A 310 8.51 15.31 12.21
C SER A 310 7.19 16.00 12.55
N ASP A 311 6.81 16.98 11.74
CA ASP A 311 5.45 17.57 11.75
C ASP A 311 4.54 16.88 10.72
N LEU A 312 5.14 16.07 9.83
CA LEU A 312 4.50 15.33 8.76
C LEU A 312 5.20 13.99 8.65
N THR A 313 4.42 12.90 8.67
CA THR A 313 4.87 11.57 8.26
C THR A 313 3.75 10.96 7.42
N THR A 314 4.09 10.40 6.25
CA THR A 314 3.14 9.71 5.36
C THR A 314 3.56 8.27 5.14
N GLY A 315 2.64 7.41 4.71
CA GLY A 315 2.90 6.03 4.34
C GLY A 315 2.52 5.81 2.89
N ASN A 316 3.50 5.74 1.99
CA ASN A 316 3.26 5.81 0.55
C ASN A 316 3.34 4.45 -0.13
N THR A 317 4.25 3.57 0.31
CA THR A 317 4.37 2.23 -0.26
C THR A 317 5.04 1.26 0.71
N VAL A 318 5.01 -0.04 0.41
CA VAL A 318 5.54 -1.08 1.31
C VAL A 318 6.13 -2.23 0.49
N TYR A 319 7.29 -2.71 0.93
CA TYR A 319 7.93 -3.90 0.39
C TYR A 319 8.35 -4.80 1.54
N GLU A 320 7.87 -6.04 1.53
CA GLU A 320 7.99 -6.97 2.65
C GLU A 320 7.54 -6.30 3.98
N ASN A 321 8.45 -6.15 4.93
CA ASN A 321 8.24 -5.53 6.23
C ASN A 321 8.74 -4.08 6.31
N VAL A 322 9.08 -3.48 5.17
CA VAL A 322 9.63 -2.13 5.09
C VAL A 322 8.56 -1.17 4.59
N GLY A 323 8.04 -0.33 5.49
CA GLY A 323 7.20 0.81 5.12
C GLY A 323 8.03 1.94 4.54
N ILE A 324 7.54 2.62 3.51
CA ILE A 324 8.24 3.69 2.81
C ILE A 324 7.29 4.88 2.69
N GLY A 325 7.79 6.07 2.99
CA GLY A 325 7.02 7.30 2.89
C GLY A 325 7.89 8.54 2.93
N VAL A 326 7.28 9.70 3.16
CA VAL A 326 8.01 10.94 3.35
C VAL A 326 7.77 11.53 4.73
N TYR A 327 8.72 12.30 5.21
CA TYR A 327 8.56 13.12 6.41
C TYR A 327 9.13 14.51 6.24
N ALA A 328 8.60 15.47 7.00
CA ALA A 328 9.14 16.82 7.12
C ALA A 328 9.42 17.13 8.59
N THR A 329 10.64 17.59 8.90
CA THR A 329 11.01 18.03 10.25
C THR A 329 10.31 19.35 10.58
N SER A 330 10.09 19.61 11.87
CA SER A 330 9.34 20.79 12.28
C SER A 330 9.86 22.11 11.70
N GLY A 331 8.95 22.89 11.13
CA GLY A 331 9.25 24.18 10.48
C GLY A 331 9.98 24.10 9.13
N SER A 332 10.21 22.91 8.57
CA SER A 332 10.80 22.71 7.24
C SER A 332 9.72 22.54 6.18
N ALA A 333 9.90 23.19 5.03
CA ALA A 333 9.11 22.91 3.82
C ALA A 333 9.68 21.75 2.99
N ASN A 334 10.91 21.31 3.30
CA ASN A 334 11.54 20.18 2.60
C ASN A 334 11.05 18.85 3.16
N VAL A 335 10.89 17.87 2.27
CA VAL A 335 10.55 16.49 2.61
C VAL A 335 11.75 15.57 2.42
N ASN A 336 11.79 14.49 3.18
CA ASN A 336 12.79 13.42 3.06
C ASN A 336 12.07 12.09 2.91
N THR A 337 12.58 11.20 2.06
CA THR A 337 12.06 9.83 1.96
C THR A 337 12.67 8.96 3.04
N TYR A 338 11.83 8.27 3.81
CA TYR A 338 12.25 7.32 4.83
C TYR A 338 11.89 5.89 4.47
N THR A 339 12.64 4.94 5.02
CA THR A 339 12.29 3.53 5.16
C THR A 339 12.10 3.21 6.63
N ALA A 340 11.06 2.47 6.98
CA ALA A 340 10.80 1.97 8.33
C ALA A 340 10.71 0.44 8.30
N THR A 341 11.73 -0.23 8.81
CA THR A 341 11.74 -1.69 8.94
C THR A 341 10.95 -2.08 10.17
N VAL A 342 9.78 -2.69 9.98
CA VAL A 342 8.93 -3.22 11.05
C VAL A 342 9.39 -4.64 11.38
N PRO A 343 9.76 -4.94 12.63
CA PRO A 343 10.05 -6.31 13.03
C PRO A 343 8.84 -7.20 12.79
N GLU A 344 9.00 -8.24 11.97
CA GLU A 344 7.97 -9.26 11.77
C GLU A 344 7.52 -9.78 13.14
N PRO A 345 6.20 -9.92 13.40
CA PRO A 345 5.74 -10.53 14.65
C PRO A 345 6.40 -11.91 14.75
N SER A 346 7.24 -12.09 15.79
CA SER A 346 7.98 -13.33 15.97
C SER A 346 7.03 -14.54 15.81
N THR A 347 7.48 -15.64 15.24
CA THR A 347 6.67 -16.86 15.10
C THR A 347 6.02 -17.28 16.42
N TYR A 348 6.65 -16.92 17.56
CA TYR A 348 6.11 -17.08 18.91
C TYR A 348 4.89 -16.20 19.23
N ALA A 349 4.81 -14.98 18.71
CA ALA A 349 3.66 -14.08 18.84
C ALA A 349 2.44 -14.64 18.08
N LEU A 350 2.65 -15.16 16.86
CA LEU A 350 1.62 -15.83 16.07
C LEU A 350 1.14 -17.14 16.73
N VAL A 351 2.05 -17.94 17.30
CA VAL A 351 1.71 -19.14 18.07
C VAL A 351 0.95 -18.78 19.36
N ALA A 352 1.30 -17.70 20.04
CA ALA A 352 0.59 -17.22 21.23
C ALA A 352 -0.84 -16.77 20.90
N LEU A 353 -1.04 -16.07 19.78
CA LEU A 353 -2.37 -15.71 19.27
C LEU A 353 -3.19 -16.97 18.88
N GLY A 354 -2.56 -17.93 18.21
CA GLY A 354 -3.18 -19.22 17.87
C GLY A 354 -3.59 -20.05 19.08
N LEU A 355 -2.76 -20.10 20.13
CA LEU A 355 -3.07 -20.77 21.39
C LEU A 355 -4.16 -20.05 22.18
N ALA A 356 -4.17 -18.71 22.20
CA ALA A 356 -5.23 -17.93 22.85
C ALA A 356 -6.59 -18.17 22.19
N ALA A 357 -6.64 -18.23 20.86
CA ALA A 357 -7.85 -18.57 20.11
C ALA A 357 -8.32 -20.01 20.39
N LEU A 358 -7.39 -20.96 20.50
CA LEU A 358 -7.70 -22.36 20.84
C LEU A 358 -8.29 -22.48 22.26
N VAL A 359 -7.72 -21.78 23.25
CA VAL A 359 -8.20 -21.78 24.63
C VAL A 359 -9.58 -21.11 24.76
N TYR A 360 -9.84 -20.03 24.02
CA TYR A 360 -11.17 -19.42 23.97
C TYR A 360 -12.20 -20.30 23.26
N GLY A 361 -11.81 -21.00 22.20
CA GLY A 361 -12.65 -21.98 21.50
C GLY A 361 -13.01 -23.19 22.39
N LEU A 362 -12.05 -23.68 23.18
CA LEU A 362 -12.26 -24.77 24.13
C LEU A 362 -13.13 -24.33 25.32
N ARG A 363 -13.00 -23.09 25.80
CA ARG A 363 -13.89 -22.54 26.84
C ARG A 363 -15.34 -22.40 26.36
N ARG A 364 -15.58 -21.97 25.12
CA ARG A 364 -16.94 -21.91 24.55
C ARG A 364 -17.59 -23.29 24.40
N ARG A 365 -16.81 -24.35 24.14
CA ARG A 365 -17.33 -25.73 24.07
C ARG A 365 -17.57 -26.37 25.44
N ALA A 366 -16.93 -25.88 26.51
CA ALA A 366 -17.13 -26.40 27.86
C ALA A 366 -18.34 -25.80 28.59
N THR A 367 -18.97 -24.77 28.03
CA THR A 367 -20.15 -24.08 28.59
C THR A 367 -21.41 -24.19 27.71
N ALA A 368 -21.42 -25.11 26.74
CA ALA A 368 -22.57 -25.44 25.91
C ALA A 368 -23.18 -26.78 26.33
#